data_AF-A0AAE3JJN7-F1
#
_entry.id   AF-A0AAE3JJN7-F1
#
_cell.length_a   1.000
_cell.length_b   1.000
_cell.length_c   1.000
_cell.angle_alpha   90.00
_cell.angle_beta   90.00
_cell.angle_gamma   90.00
#
_symmetry.space_group_name_H-M   'P 1'
#
loop_
_entity.id
_entity.type
_entity.pdbx_description
1 polymer ?
#
loop_
_entity_poly.entity_id
_entity_poly.type
_entity_poly.pdbx_seq_one_letter_code
_entity_poly.pdbx_strand_id
1 'polypeptide(L)' 'MQTVVQKWGNSLGIRIPAVFAREFELKNGSSVDIIEDQGRLVIVPQKQSLDELLSLVTKENMHSSIETGGSVGKEEW' A
#
# COMPACT_ATOMS: atom_id res chain seq x y z
N MET A 1 0.07 -18.02 -17.71
CA MET A 1 0.38 -18.80 -16.49
C MET A 1 -0.92 -19.21 -15.83
N GLN A 2 -1.01 -20.44 -15.33
CA GLN A 2 -2.11 -20.89 -14.49
C GLN A 2 -1.62 -21.00 -13.04
N THR A 3 -2.47 -20.65 -12.09
CA THR A 3 -2.20 -20.78 -10.65
C THR A 3 -3.45 -21.27 -9.96
N VAL A 4 -3.28 -21.87 -8.79
CA VAL A 4 -4.37 -22.42 -7.98
C VAL A 4 -4.61 -21.48 -6.80
N VAL A 5 -5.87 -21.23 -6.49
CA VAL A 5 -6.28 -20.50 -5.29
C VAL A 5 -5.97 -21.35 -4.06
N GLN A 6 -5.35 -20.76 -3.03
CA GLN A 6 -4.94 -21.47 -1.83
C GLN A 6 -5.52 -20.82 -0.57
N LYS A 7 -5.71 -21.60 0.50
CA LYS A 7 -6.13 -21.07 1.80
C LYS A 7 -4.92 -20.49 2.55
N TRP A 8 -5.00 -19.21 2.92
CA TRP A 8 -4.04 -18.49 3.76
C TRP A 8 -4.75 -18.02 5.03
N GLY A 9 -4.61 -18.77 6.12
CA GLY A 9 -5.37 -18.53 7.35
C GLY A 9 -6.88 -18.71 7.12
N ASN A 10 -7.67 -17.68 7.41
CA ASN A 10 -9.13 -17.68 7.23
C ASN A 10 -9.59 -17.27 5.83
N SER A 11 -8.67 -16.87 4.96
CA SER A 11 -8.97 -16.32 3.64
C SER A 11 -8.32 -17.13 2.52
N LEU A 12 -8.68 -16.80 1.28
CA LEU A 12 -8.06 -17.37 0.08
C LEU A 12 -7.04 -16.39 -0.49
N GLY A 13 -5.99 -16.93 -1.10
CA GLY A 13 -4.92 -16.16 -1.72
C GLY A 13 -4.45 -16.79 -3.03
N ILE A 14 -3.86 -15.95 -3.88
CA ILE A 14 -3.26 -16.33 -5.14
C ILE A 14 -1.82 -15.81 -5.13
N ARG A 15 -0.86 -16.64 -5.56
CA ARG A 15 0.52 -16.17 -5.72
C ARG A 15 0.64 -15.29 -6.96
N ILE A 16 1.17 -14.09 -6.77
CA ILE A 16 1.52 -13.19 -7.88
C ILE A 16 2.96 -13.50 -8.30
N PRO A 17 3.21 -13.86 -9.57
CA PRO A 17 4.56 -14.07 -10.10
C PRO A 17 5.46 -12.84 -9.91
N ALA A 18 6.75 -13.08 -9.66
CA ALA A 18 7.72 -12.02 -9.40
C ALA A 18 7.84 -11.00 -10.55
N VAL A 19 7.56 -11.39 -11.80
CA VAL A 19 7.58 -10.48 -12.95
C VAL A 19 6.49 -9.42 -12.79
N PHE A 20 5.23 -9.84 -12.55
CA PHE A 20 4.12 -8.92 -12.35
C PHE A 20 4.24 -8.13 -11.04
N ALA A 21 4.70 -8.77 -9.96
CA ALA A 21 4.90 -8.05 -8.70
C ALA A 21 5.88 -6.87 -8.85
N ARG A 22 6.96 -7.03 -9.64
CA ARG A 22 7.90 -5.94 -9.94
C ARG A 22 7.31 -4.90 -10.88
N GLU A 23 6.65 -5.33 -11.96
CA GLU A 23 6.06 -4.44 -12.95
C GLU A 23 5.01 -3.50 -12.35
N PHE A 24 4.21 -4.02 -11.42
CA PHE A 24 3.15 -3.27 -10.72
C PHE A 24 3.59 -2.71 -9.36
N GLU A 25 4.88 -2.76 -9.02
CA GLU A 25 5.45 -2.25 -7.76
C GLU A 25 4.76 -2.81 -6.49
N LEU A 26 4.28 -4.05 -6.56
CA LEU A 26 3.65 -4.75 -5.45
C LEU A 26 4.71 -5.34 -4.52
N LYS A 27 4.67 -4.92 -3.25
CA LYS A 27 5.49 -5.43 -2.16
C LYS A 27 4.60 -5.98 -1.04
N ASN A 28 5.20 -6.66 -0.07
CA ASN A 28 4.47 -7.08 1.12
C ASN A 28 3.85 -5.84 1.81
N GLY A 29 2.56 -5.89 2.10
CA GLY A 29 1.80 -4.78 2.66
C GLY A 29 1.30 -3.74 1.65
N SER A 30 1.54 -3.89 0.34
CA SER A 30 0.93 -3.02 -0.66
C SER A 30 -0.60 -3.10 -0.62
N SER A 31 -1.25 -1.93 -0.62
CA SER A 31 -2.70 -1.83 -0.79
C SER A 31 -3.08 -2.05 -2.25
N VAL A 32 -4.13 -2.82 -2.48
CA VAL A 32 -4.71 -3.08 -3.80
C VAL A 32 -6.22 -3.07 -3.70
N ASP A 33 -6.86 -2.57 -4.74
CA ASP A 33 -8.30 -2.71 -4.92
C ASP A 33 -8.60 -3.99 -5.69
N ILE A 34 -9.65 -4.70 -5.26
CA ILE A 34 -10.16 -5.88 -5.97
C ILE A 34 -11.56 -5.53 -6.45
N ILE A 35 -11.72 -5.48 -7.77
CA ILE A 35 -13.00 -5.14 -8.41
C ILE A 35 -13.45 -6.27 -9.34
N GLU A 36 -14.76 -6.36 -9.54
CA GLU A 36 -15.36 -7.22 -10.56
C GLU A 36 -15.51 -6.42 -11.85
N ASP A 37 -15.06 -6.99 -12.97
CA ASP A 37 -15.21 -6.43 -14.31
C ASP A 37 -15.53 -7.55 -15.31
N GLN A 38 -16.82 -7.66 -15.66
CA GLN A 38 -17.33 -8.59 -16.68
C GLN A 38 -17.02 -10.07 -16.37
N GLY A 39 -17.28 -10.48 -15.14
CA GLY A 39 -17.01 -11.83 -14.62
C GLY A 39 -15.53 -12.07 -14.31
N ARG A 40 -14.68 -11.04 -14.39
CA ARG A 40 -13.25 -11.13 -14.07
C ARG A 40 -12.97 -10.41 -12.76
N LEU A 41 -12.08 -10.99 -11.98
CA LEU A 41 -11.55 -10.34 -10.79
C LEU A 41 -10.30 -9.55 -11.20
N VAL A 42 -10.39 -8.23 -11.14
CA VAL A 42 -9.30 -7.31 -11.51
C VAL A 42 -8.66 -6.77 -10.24
N ILE A 43 -7.34 -6.89 -10.16
CA ILE A 43 -6.54 -6.39 -9.05
C ILE A 43 -5.87 -5.10 -9.51
N VAL A 44 -6.19 -3.99 -8.86
CA VAL A 44 -5.67 -2.66 -9.20
C VAL A 44 -4.73 -2.22 -8.09
N PRO A 45 -3.42 -2.07 -8.34
CA PRO A 45 -2.51 -1.48 -7.37
C PRO A 45 -2.96 -0.06 -7.03
N GLN A 46 -3.07 0.26 -5.75
CA GLN A 46 -3.33 1.65 -5.37
C GLN A 46 -2.07 2.48 -5.56
N LYS A 47 -2.12 3.42 -6.50
CA LYS A 47 -1.14 4.50 -6.61
C LYS A 47 -1.84 5.77 -6.15
N GLN A 48 -1.58 6.18 -4.92
CA GLN A 48 -2.05 7.47 -4.43
C GLN A 48 -1.15 8.55 -5.01
N SER A 49 -1.75 9.50 -5.71
CA SER A 49 -1.04 10.72 -6.11
C SER A 49 -0.82 11.63 -4.91
N LEU A 50 0.19 12.51 -5.00
CA LEU A 50 0.39 13.54 -3.99
C LEU A 50 -0.87 14.41 -3.85
N ASP A 51 -1.52 14.75 -4.97
CA ASP A 51 -2.74 15.56 -4.97
C ASP A 51 -3.90 14.86 -4.25
N GLU A 52 -4.08 13.55 -4.47
CA GLU A 52 -5.09 12.77 -3.73
C GLU A 52 -4.79 12.74 -2.24
N LEU A 53 -3.53 12.53 -1.84
CA LEU A 53 -3.14 12.54 -0.43
C LEU A 53 -3.40 13.90 0.21
N LEU A 54 -3.03 14.98 -0.47
CA LEU A 54 -3.25 16.35 0.02
C LEU A 54 -4.75 16.70 0.09
N SER A 55 -5.57 16.14 -0.80
CA SER A 55 -7.03 16.34 -0.77
C SER A 55 -7.70 15.76 0.48
N LEU A 56 -7.06 14.77 1.12
CA LEU A 56 -7.53 14.17 2.37
C LEU A 56 -7.12 14.98 3.62
N VAL A 57 -6.24 15.98 3.48
CA VAL A 57 -5.82 16.83 4.60
C VAL A 57 -6.90 17.89 4.87
N THR A 58 -7.42 17.90 6.10
CA THR A 58 -8.42 18.87 6.57
C THR A 58 -7.86 19.68 7.73
N LYS A 59 -8.56 20.75 8.12
CA LYS A 59 -8.14 21.56 9.28
C LYS A 59 -8.19 20.78 10.58
N GLU A 60 -9.06 19.77 10.65
CA GLU A 60 -9.30 18.94 11.82
C GLU A 60 -8.27 17.81 11.96
N ASN A 61 -7.67 17.32 10.86
CA ASN A 61 -6.65 16.26 10.88
C ASN A 61 -5.21 16.78 10.70
N MET A 62 -5.03 18.09 10.64
CA MET A 62 -3.72 18.72 10.52
C MET A 62 -2.95 18.57 11.84
N HIS A 63 -1.85 17.83 11.80
CA HIS A 63 -0.99 17.61 12.95
C HIS A 63 -0.09 18.84 13.15
N SER A 64 0.07 19.30 14.40
CA SER A 64 1.09 20.30 14.74
C SER A 64 2.49 19.69 14.70
N SER A 65 3.50 20.53 14.58
CA SER A 65 4.88 20.10 14.83
C SER A 65 4.99 19.47 16.21
N ILE A 66 5.77 18.40 16.31
CA ILE A 66 6.14 17.80 17.59
C ILE A 66 7.60 18.14 17.90
N GLU A 67 7.87 18.50 19.15
CA GLU A 67 9.23 18.62 19.64
C GLU A 67 9.81 17.22 19.80
N THR A 68 10.91 16.93 19.11
CA THR A 68 11.58 15.62 19.18
C THR A 68 12.49 15.48 20.41
N GLY A 69 12.56 16.52 21.25
CA GLY A 69 13.47 16.60 22.39
C GLY A 69 14.88 17.06 22.00
N GLY A 70 15.74 17.23 23.00
CA GLY A 70 17.14 17.56 22.78
C GLY A 70 17.98 16.34 22.40
N SER A 71 19.14 16.59 21.79
CA SER A 71 20.11 15.58 21.38
C SER A 71 20.51 14.65 22.54
N VAL A 72 20.45 13.33 22.32
CA VAL A 72 20.84 12.30 23.33
C VAL A 72 22.20 11.68 23.00
N GLY A 73 22.95 12.23 22.03
CA GLY A 73 24.22 11.68 21.55
C GLY A 73 24.97 12.61 20.60
N LYS A 74 25.82 12.05 19.71
CA LYS A 74 26.61 12.80 18.72
C LYS A 74 25.82 13.07 17.43
N GLU A 75 24.59 13.56 17.57
CA GLU A 75 23.70 13.81 16.43
C GLU A 75 23.81 15.24 15.90
N GLU A 76 24.48 16.11 16.65
CA GLU A 76 24.85 17.45 16.22
C GLU A 76 26.18 17.42 15.46
N TRP A 77 26.18 18.01 14.26
CA TRP A 77 27.31 18.07 13.32
C TRP A 77 28.20 19.27 13.57
#